data_AF-A0A7X4FNH7-F1
#
_entry.id   AF-A0A7X4FNH7-F1
#
_cell.length_a   1.000
_cell.length_b   1.000
_cell.length_c   1.000
_cell.angle_alpha   90.00
_cell.angle_beta   90.00
_cell.angle_gamma   90.00
#
_symmetry.space_group_name_H-M   'P 1'
#
loop_
_entity.id
_entity.type
_entity.pdbx_description
1 polymer ?
#
loop_
_entity_poly.entity_id
_entity_poly.type
_entity_poly.pdbx_seq_one_letter_code
_entity_poly.pdbx_strand_id
1 'polypeptide(L)' 'LMARFVPAKHESEFFGFFAFSGKVTSFLGPALLGVLSDVYSQRIGVGSLLVFFVLGGLILWRVDEREGIAAAGRA' A
#
# COMPACT_ATOMS: atom_id res chain seq x y z
N LEU A 1 -7.73 -10.90 -6.13
CA LEU A 1 -6.27 -11.08 -6.33
C LEU A 1 -5.58 -11.51 -5.03
N MET A 2 -5.68 -10.71 -3.96
CA MET A 2 -4.97 -10.95 -2.68
C MET A 2 -5.22 -12.35 -2.07
N ALA A 3 -6.44 -12.88 -2.16
CA ALA A 3 -6.75 -14.23 -1.65
C ALA A 3 -5.80 -15.32 -2.19
N ARG A 4 -5.27 -15.19 -3.42
CA ARG A 4 -4.35 -16.19 -3.99
C ARG A 4 -2.97 -16.21 -3.32
N PHE A 5 -2.63 -15.14 -2.59
CA PHE A 5 -1.35 -14.95 -1.90
C PHE A 5 -1.44 -15.23 -0.39
N VAL A 6 -2.62 -15.56 0.12
CA VAL A 6 -2.87 -15.72 1.55
C VAL A 6 -3.12 -17.18 1.89
N PRO A 7 -2.43 -17.77 2.90
CA PRO A 7 -2.70 -19.13 3.35
C PRO A 7 -4.12 -19.27 3.89
N ALA A 8 -4.82 -20.33 3.49
CA ALA A 8 -6.23 -20.57 3.87
C ALA A 8 -6.49 -20.54 5.39
N LYS A 9 -5.49 -20.95 6.18
CA LYS A 9 -5.58 -21.02 7.65
C LYS A 9 -5.47 -19.67 8.35
N HIS A 10 -4.94 -18.64 7.67
CA HIS A 10 -4.65 -17.32 8.25
C HIS A 10 -5.34 -16.18 7.48
N GLU A 11 -6.37 -16.47 6.68
CA GLU A 11 -7.04 -15.45 5.85
C GLU A 11 -7.51 -14.24 6.65
N SER A 12 -8.20 -14.44 7.75
CA SER A 12 -8.73 -13.34 8.58
C SER A 12 -7.66 -12.39 9.10
N GLU A 13 -6.47 -12.90 9.43
CA GLU A 13 -5.37 -12.09 9.94
C GLU A 13 -4.74 -11.24 8.82
N PHE A 14 -4.43 -11.85 7.69
CA PHE A 14 -3.86 -11.14 6.53
C PHE A 14 -4.82 -10.11 5.94
N PHE A 15 -6.11 -10.44 5.81
CA PHE A 15 -7.13 -9.48 5.37
C PHE A 15 -7.35 -8.37 6.40
N GLY A 16 -7.27 -8.69 7.71
CA GLY A 16 -7.30 -7.71 8.78
C GLY A 16 -6.15 -6.70 8.69
N PHE A 17 -4.91 -7.18 8.49
CA PHE A 17 -3.74 -6.33 8.28
C PHE A 17 -3.84 -5.48 7.01
N PHE A 18 -4.31 -6.05 5.90
CA PHE A 18 -4.52 -5.29 4.67
C PHE A 18 -5.55 -4.16 4.85
N ALA A 19 -6.68 -4.47 5.49
CA ALA A 19 -7.71 -3.46 5.80
C ALA A 19 -7.18 -2.39 6.78
N PHE A 20 -6.38 -2.77 7.77
CA PHE A 20 -5.74 -1.84 8.69
C PHE A 20 -4.75 -0.92 7.98
N SER A 21 -3.87 -1.47 7.13
CA SER A 21 -2.95 -0.68 6.31
C SER A 21 -3.71 0.34 5.46
N GLY A 22 -4.80 -0.07 4.82
CA GLY A 22 -5.65 0.83 4.03
C GLY A 22 -6.25 1.97 4.85
N LYS A 23 -6.68 1.70 6.09
CA LYS A 23 -7.15 2.76 7.01
C LYS A 23 -6.02 3.73 7.34
N VAL A 24 -4.85 3.22 7.73
CA VAL A 24 -3.69 4.05 8.09
C VAL A 24 -3.32 4.98 6.93
N THR A 25 -3.22 4.46 5.70
CA THR A 25 -2.91 5.28 4.52
C THR A 25 -4.01 6.29 4.21
N SER A 26 -5.28 5.97 4.45
CA SER A 26 -6.42 6.89 4.25
C SER A 26 -6.36 8.11 5.19
N PHE A 27 -5.75 7.98 6.37
CA PHE A 27 -5.51 9.11 7.26
C PHE A 27 -4.19 9.83 6.92
N LEU A 28 -3.11 9.09 6.70
CA LEU A 28 -1.79 9.67 6.46
C LEU A 28 -1.68 10.43 5.14
N GLY A 29 -2.30 9.94 4.07
CA GLY A 29 -2.23 10.56 2.75
C GLY A 29 -2.74 12.01 2.75
N PRO A 30 -4.00 12.26 3.16
CA PRO A 30 -4.55 13.61 3.29
C PRO A 30 -3.81 14.46 4.33
N ALA A 31 -3.38 13.88 5.44
CA ALA A 31 -2.63 14.62 6.47
C ALA A 31 -1.29 15.16 5.92
N LEU A 32 -0.52 14.31 5.22
CA LEU A 32 0.74 14.72 4.58
C LEU A 32 0.50 15.74 3.47
N LEU A 33 -0.52 15.53 2.63
CA LEU A 33 -0.89 16.48 1.58
C LEU A 33 -1.28 17.84 2.19
N GLY A 34 -2.08 17.85 3.25
CA GLY A 34 -2.52 19.06 3.94
C GLY A 34 -1.33 19.83 4.53
N VAL A 35 -0.46 19.15 5.28
CA VAL A 35 0.74 19.77 5.88
C VAL A 35 1.67 20.34 4.81
N LEU A 36 1.92 19.60 3.72
CA LEU A 36 2.79 20.07 2.64
C LEU A 36 2.17 21.23 1.85
N SER A 37 0.85 21.23 1.68
CA SER A 37 0.12 22.32 1.02
C SER A 37 0.14 23.60 1.84
N ASP A 38 0.03 23.48 3.16
CA ASP A 38 -0.01 24.60 4.12
C ASP A 38 1.36 25.27 4.28
N VAL A 39 2.43 24.47 4.42
CA VAL A 39 3.79 24.97 4.68
C VAL A 39 4.46 25.55 3.43
N TYR A 40 4.25 24.94 2.26
CA TYR A 40 4.97 25.32 1.04
C TYR A 40 4.05 25.98 0.02
N SER A 41 3.22 25.17 -0.63
CA SER A 41 2.30 25.58 -1.69
C SER A 41 1.45 24.39 -2.10
N GLN A 42 0.22 24.65 -2.54
CA GLN A 42 -0.66 23.63 -3.11
C GLN A 42 0.00 22.81 -4.23
N ARG A 43 0.90 23.39 -5.03
CA ARG A 43 1.64 22.66 -6.06
C ARG A 43 2.55 21.58 -5.48
N ILE A 44 3.24 21.88 -4.38
CA ILE A 44 4.11 20.92 -3.69
C ILE A 44 3.27 19.87 -2.95
N GLY A 45 2.15 20.28 -2.37
CA GLY A 45 1.16 19.38 -1.78
C GLY A 45 0.67 18.31 -2.76
N VAL A 46 0.25 18.71 -3.96
CA VAL A 46 -0.14 17.77 -5.03
C VAL A 46 1.07 16.95 -5.52
N GLY A 47 2.26 17.55 -5.58
CA GLY A 47 3.51 16.86 -5.93
C GLY A 47 3.84 15.67 -5.02
N SER A 48 3.39 15.69 -3.75
CA SER A 48 3.57 14.56 -2.82
C SER A 48 2.89 13.27 -3.29
N LEU A 49 1.79 13.37 -4.04
CA LEU A 49 1.13 12.20 -4.64
C LEU A 49 2.07 11.50 -5.62
N LEU A 50 2.82 12.27 -6.39
CA LEU A 50 3.79 11.75 -7.36
C LEU A 50 4.90 10.97 -6.63
N VAL A 51 5.39 11.49 -5.50
CA VAL A 51 6.35 10.79 -4.64
C VAL A 51 5.78 9.47 -4.11
N PHE A 52 4.54 9.47 -3.61
CA PHE A 52 3.87 8.24 -3.15
C PHE A 52 3.69 7.22 -4.28
N PHE A 53 3.32 7.66 -5.48
CA PHE A 53 3.19 6.79 -6.65
C PHE A 53 4.54 6.18 -7.07
N VAL A 54 5.61 6.97 -7.10
CA VAL A 54 6.95 6.46 -7.43
C VAL A 54 7.44 5.47 -6.37
N LEU A 55 7.29 5.78 -5.09
CA LEU A 55 7.66 4.88 -4.00
C LEU A 55 6.86 3.58 -4.04
N GLY A 56 5.54 3.68 -4.16
CA GLY A 56 4.66 2.50 -4.27
C GLY A 56 4.98 1.66 -5.51
N GLY A 57 5.22 2.32 -6.64
CA GLY A 57 5.62 1.66 -7.89
C GLY A 57 6.96 0.94 -7.77
N LEU A 58 7.96 1.55 -7.12
CA LEU A 58 9.27 0.92 -6.92
C LEU A 58 9.18 -0.30 -5.99
N ILE A 59 8.35 -0.23 -4.94
CA ILE A 59 8.09 -1.35 -4.04
C ILE A 59 7.41 -2.48 -4.81
N LEU A 60 6.36 -2.17 -5.59
CA LEU A 60 5.64 -3.16 -6.40
C LEU A 60 6.52 -3.78 -7.49
N TRP A 61 7.46 -3.03 -8.05
CA TRP A 61 8.36 -3.56 -9.07
C TRP A 61 9.30 -4.66 -8.52
N ARG A 62 9.56 -4.68 -7.22
CA ARG A 62 10.34 -5.75 -6.57
C ARG A 62 9.52 -6.98 -6.19
N VAL A 63 8.20 -6.97 -6.35
CA VAL A 63 7.35 -8.09 -5.94
C VAL A 63 7.32 -9.17 -7.03
N ASP A 64 7.68 -10.40 -6.66
CA ASP A 64 7.49 -11.59 -7.50
C ASP A 64 6.16 -12.28 -7.15
N GLU A 65 5.22 -12.25 -8.10
CA GLU A 65 3.90 -12.85 -7.93
C GLU A 65 3.93 -14.39 -7.90
N ARG A 66 4.89 -15.02 -8.59
CA ARG A 66 4.97 -16.49 -8.66
C ARG A 66 5.42 -17.08 -7.34
N GLU A 67 6.42 -16.45 -6.72
CA GLU A 67 6.92 -16.83 -5.40
C GLU A 67 5.82 -16.66 -4.33
N GLY A 68 5.08 -15.54 -4.38
CA GLY A 68 4.00 -15.27 -3.43
C GLY A 68 2.85 -16.29 -3.50
N ILE A 69 2.49 -16.77 -4.68
CA ILE A 69 1.44 -17.81 -4.83
C ILE A 69 1.95 -19.17 -4.35
N ALA A 70 3.22 -19.50 -4.63
CA ALA A 70 3.83 -20.74 -4.15
C ALA A 70 3.91 -20.78 -2.61
N ALA A 71 4.29 -19.67 -1.98
CA ALA A 71 4.35 -19.53 -0.52
C ALA A 71 2.97 -19.66 0.16
N ALA A 72 1.89 -19.31 -0.53
CA ALA A 72 0.52 -19.45 -0.01
C ALA A 72 0.05 -20.92 0.07
N GLY A 73 0.79 -21.88 -0.52
CA GLY A 73 0.48 -23.31 -0.45
C GLY A 73 -0.79 -23.73 -1.19
N ARG A 74 -1.24 -22.92 -2.16
CA ARG A 74 -2.45 -23.16 -2.98
C ARG A 74 -2.13 -23.79 -4.36
N ALA A 75 -1.03 -24.55 -4.44
CA ALA A 75 -0.65 -25.31 -5.62
C ALA A 75 -1.42 -26.63 -5.72
#